data_AF-A0A132T4Q2-F1
#
_entry.id   AF-A0A132T4Q2-F1
#
_cell.length_a   1.000
_cell.length_b   1.000
_cell.length_c   1.000
_cell.angle_alpha   90.00
_cell.angle_beta   90.00
_cell.angle_gamma   90.00
#
_symmetry.space_group_name_H-M   'P 1'
#
loop_
_entity.id
_entity.type
_entity.pdbx_description
1 polymer ?
#
loop_
_entity_poly.entity_id
_entity_poly.type
_entity_poly.pdbx_seq_one_letter_code
_entity_poly.pdbx_strand_id
1 'polypeptide(L)' 'MSGSAEGATREAVIIGGASGIGWATASALAGQGCRVTIADVNAEAARTRAARVRAGQPRR' A
#
# COMPACT_ATOMS: atom_id res chain seq x y z
N MET A 1 19.53 -20.75 9.72
CA MET A 1 19.02 -19.51 10.33
C MET A 1 17.79 -19.07 9.54
N SER A 2 16.60 -19.58 9.87
CA SER A 2 15.34 -19.22 9.21
C SER A 2 14.34 -18.89 10.30
N GLY A 3 14.38 -17.64 10.77
CA GLY A 3 13.32 -17.08 11.60
C GLY A 3 12.14 -16.74 10.71
N SER A 4 11.31 -17.73 10.38
CA SER A 4 10.01 -17.48 9.79
C SER A 4 9.14 -16.88 10.88
N ALA A 5 9.00 -15.56 10.89
CA ALA A 5 7.94 -14.91 11.66
C ALA A 5 6.60 -15.27 11.00
N GLU A 6 5.94 -16.30 11.50
CA GLU A 6 4.54 -16.55 11.18
C GLU A 6 3.68 -15.38 11.67
N GLY A 7 2.95 -14.76 10.73
CA GLY A 7 1.62 -14.20 11.02
C GLY A 7 1.43 -12.69 11.13
N ALA A 8 2.47 -11.85 11.03
CA ALA A 8 2.26 -10.39 11.09
C ALA A 8 2.05 -9.79 9.69
N THR A 9 0.87 -9.22 9.44
CA THR A 9 0.65 -8.40 8.23
C THR A 9 1.57 -7.18 8.29
N ARG A 10 2.45 -7.02 7.30
CA ARG A 10 3.32 -5.84 7.21
C ARG A 10 2.48 -4.63 6.81
N GLU A 11 2.43 -3.62 7.67
CA GLU A 11 1.72 -2.36 7.40
C GLU A 11 2.68 -1.29 6.89
N ALA A 12 2.23 -0.47 5.94
CA ALA A 12 3.00 0.66 5.41
C ALA A 12 2.11 1.89 5.22
N VAL A 13 2.56 3.04 5.71
CA VAL A 13 1.89 4.34 5.51
C VAL A 13 2.77 5.20 4.60
N ILE A 14 2.19 5.69 3.51
CA ILE A 14 2.91 6.51 2.53
C ILE A 14 2.27 7.90 2.50
N ILE A 15 3.05 8.90 2.91
CA ILE A 15 2.68 10.32 2.83
C ILE A 15 3.02 10.85 1.43
N GLY A 16 2.13 11.64 0.83
CA GLY A 16 2.24 12.03 -0.58
C GLY A 16 2.04 10.85 -1.54
N GLY A 17 1.30 9.82 -1.10
CA GLY A 17 1.18 8.56 -1.81
C GLY A 17 0.26 8.58 -3.03
N ALA A 18 -0.41 9.70 -3.33
CA ALA A 18 -1.37 9.74 -4.44
C ALA A 18 -0.72 9.96 -5.82
N SER A 19 0.56 10.35 -5.86
CA SER A 19 1.28 10.70 -7.09
C SER A 19 2.77 10.33 -7.04
N GLY A 20 3.45 10.46 -8.19
CA GLY A 20 4.91 10.36 -8.32
C GLY A 20 5.51 9.12 -7.66
N ILE A 21 6.61 9.33 -6.94
CA ILE A 21 7.35 8.28 -6.23
C ILE A 21 6.50 7.66 -5.12
N GLY A 22 5.69 8.46 -4.40
CA GLY A 22 4.82 7.94 -3.35
C GLY A 22 3.85 6.87 -3.87
N TRP A 23 3.24 7.10 -5.04
CA TRP A 23 2.39 6.11 -5.69
C TRP A 23 3.16 4.85 -6.15
N ALA A 24 4.35 5.03 -6.71
CA ALA A 24 5.20 3.92 -7.14
C ALA A 24 5.57 3.02 -5.94
N THR A 25 5.97 3.63 -4.81
CA THR A 25 6.29 2.93 -3.57
C THR A 25 5.06 2.22 -3.00
N ALA A 26 3.91 2.89 -2.92
CA ALA A 26 2.67 2.28 -2.42
C ALA A 26 2.26 1.05 -3.25
N SER A 27 2.37 1.13 -4.58
CA SER A 27 2.07 0.04 -5.50
C SER A 27 3.03 -1.14 -5.35
N ALA A 28 4.33 -0.86 -5.22
CA ALA A 28 5.35 -1.90 -5.04
C ALA A 28 5.16 -2.65 -3.71
N LEU A 29 4.95 -1.92 -2.60
CA LEU A 29 4.72 -2.53 -1.28
C LEU A 29 3.42 -3.32 -1.24
N ALA A 30 2.37 -2.82 -1.88
CA ALA A 30 1.12 -3.55 -2.05
C ALA A 30 1.31 -4.87 -2.81
N GLY A 31 2.13 -4.87 -3.87
CA GLY A 31 2.50 -6.07 -4.63
C GLY A 31 3.33 -7.07 -3.83
N GLN A 32 4.05 -6.62 -2.81
CA GLN A 32 4.78 -7.47 -1.86
C GLN A 32 3.89 -8.02 -0.73
N GLY A 33 2.58 -7.76 -0.76
CA GLY A 33 1.62 -8.23 0.23
C GLY A 33 1.55 -7.37 1.50
N CYS A 34 2.08 -6.15 1.48
CA CYS A 34 1.89 -5.22 2.59
C CYS A 34 0.47 -4.63 2.57
N ARG A 35 -0.07 -4.37 3.76
CA ARG A 35 -1.29 -3.56 3.92
C ARG A 35 -0.89 -2.09 3.88
N VAL A 36 -1.32 -1.41 2.83
CA VAL A 36 -0.87 -0.06 2.52
C VAL A 36 -1.94 0.98 2.82
N THR A 37 -1.55 2.03 3.53
CA THR A 37 -2.32 3.26 3.74
C THR A 37 -1.72 4.39 2.90
N ILE A 38 -2.53 4.97 2.02
CA ILE A 38 -2.14 6.10 1.17
C ILE A 38 -2.66 7.39 1.82
N ALA A 39 -1.74 8.24 2.26
CA ALA A 39 -2.05 9.55 2.82
C ALA A 39 -1.57 10.63 1.85
N ASP A 40 -2.42 11.63 1.61
CA ASP A 40 -2.12 12.74 0.72
C ASP A 40 -2.98 13.94 1.15
N VAL A 41 -2.51 15.15 0.84
CA VAL A 41 -3.30 16.38 1.06
C VAL A 41 -4.56 16.36 0.19
N ASN A 42 -4.47 15.75 -1.01
CA ASN A 42 -5.64 15.50 -1.84
C ASN A 42 -6.28 14.15 -1.43
N ALA A 43 -7.27 14.23 -0.54
CA ALA A 43 -7.97 13.05 -0.02
C ALA A 43 -8.73 12.26 -1.11
N GLU A 44 -9.22 12.93 -2.17
CA GLU A 44 -9.90 12.26 -3.27
C GLU A 44 -8.92 11.44 -4.13
N ALA A 45 -7.77 12.02 -4.44
CA ALA A 45 -6.70 11.32 -5.13
C ALA A 45 -6.22 10.11 -4.31
N ALA A 46 -6.04 10.27 -2.99
CA ALA A 46 -5.69 9.18 -2.09
C ALA A 46 -6.73 8.04 -2.10
N ARG A 47 -8.02 8.37 -2.00
CA ARG A 47 -9.12 7.39 -2.07
C ARG A 47 -9.13 6.64 -3.40
N THR A 48 -8.97 7.36 -4.52
CA THR A 48 -8.92 6.79 -5.87
C THR A 48 -7.76 5.81 -6.01
N ARG A 49 -6.57 6.17 -5.51
CA ARG A 49 -5.40 5.29 -5.51
C ARG A 49 -5.59 4.07 -4.61
N ALA A 50 -6.16 4.23 -3.43
CA ALA A 50 -6.43 3.12 -2.52
C ALA A 50 -7.42 2.12 -3.14
N ALA A 51 -8.45 2.59 -3.84
CA ALA A 51 -9.38 1.73 -4.57
C ALA A 51 -8.68 0.93 -5.68
N ARG A 52 -7.79 1.57 -6.45
CA ARG A 52 -6.99 0.90 -7.49
C ARG A 52 -6.11 -0.21 -6.93
N VAL A 53 -5.42 0.05 -5.83
CA VAL A 53 -4.59 -0.97 -5.14
C VAL A 53 -5.44 -2.15 -4.69
N ARG A 54 -6.58 -1.88 -4.06
CA ARG A 54 -7.50 -2.93 -3.59
C ARG A 54 -8.06 -3.78 -4.73
N ALA A 55 -8.37 -3.17 -5.87
CA ALA A 55 -8.88 -3.89 -7.04
C ALA A 55 -7.85 -4.85 -7.66
N GLY A 56 -6.56 -4.53 -7.54
CA GLY A 56 -5.46 -5.38 -8.00
C GLY A 56 -4.98 -6.45 -7.00
N GLN A 57 -5.57 -6.50 -5.80
CA GLN A 57 -5.17 -7.43 -4.75
C GLN A 57 -6.16 -8.60 -4.65
N PRO A 58 -5.66 -9.84 -4.48
CA PRO A 58 -6.53 -10.95 -4.14
C PRO A 58 -7.23 -10.68 -2.80
N ARG A 59 -8.51 -11.04 -2.72
CA ARG A 59 -9.26 -10.96 -1.47
C ARG A 59 -8.67 -11.96 -0.48
N ARG A 60 -8.00 -11.45 0.56
CA ARG A 60 -7.60 -12.23 1.73
C ARG A 60 -8.80 -12.45 2.64
#